data_AF-A0A923PVF6-F1
#
_entry.id   AF-A0A923PVF6-F1
#
_cell.length_a   1.000
_cell.length_b   1.000
_cell.length_c   1.000
_cell.angle_alpha   90.00
_cell.angle_beta   90.00
_cell.angle_gamma   90.00
#
_symmetry.space_group_name_H-M   'P 1'
#
loop_
_entity.id
_entity.type
_entity.pdbx_description
1 polymer ?
#
loop_
_entity_poly.entity_id
_entity_poly.type
_entity_poly.pdbx_seq_one_letter_code
_entity_poly.pdbx_strand_id
1 'polypeptide(L)'
;MNSPSFPRIIRSEDTDAVTQLQAKIAAAEKLQATMKAANQIVRNPRLTDDEKVAQIVATCGLRDTSARELLKPDFGGRFGFPDYQLTNNGANIRRMQQRLKGLANESGRASVTLPFAGGRVEDNAEACRVRIYHDVKPSPETIGKLKTHGFHWTPSLGCWQRLRNDSARYAATRITGVSWPEAAPATSAGPSVATVNTVASGTGVRSGYAA
;
A
#
# COMPACT_ATOMS: atom_id res chain seq x y z
N MET A 1 -22.99 8.10 -9.07
CA MET A 1 -22.30 7.51 -7.91
C MET A 1 -21.72 8.66 -7.10
N ASN A 2 -22.04 8.76 -5.81
CA ASN A 2 -21.28 9.63 -4.90
C ASN A 2 -19.92 8.95 -4.69
N SER A 3 -18.93 9.34 -5.49
CA SER A 3 -17.57 8.87 -5.29
C SER A 3 -17.10 9.34 -3.92
N PRO A 4 -16.51 8.46 -3.08
CA PRO A 4 -15.94 8.89 -1.81
C PRO A 4 -14.95 10.03 -2.05
N SER A 5 -15.19 11.16 -1.38
CA SER A 5 -14.32 12.33 -1.46
C SER A 5 -13.07 12.04 -0.66
N PHE A 6 -11.97 11.75 -1.36
CA PHE A 6 -10.66 11.57 -0.73
C PHE A 6 -9.93 12.91 -0.68
N PRO A 7 -9.14 13.19 0.38
CA PRO A 7 -8.28 14.36 0.38
C PRO A 7 -7.32 14.31 -0.80
N ARG A 8 -7.03 15.50 -1.34
CA ARG A 8 -6.12 15.64 -2.49
C ARG A 8 -4.75 15.04 -2.22
N ILE A 9 -4.29 15.13 -0.97
CA ILE A 9 -3.01 14.62 -0.49
C ILE A 9 -3.27 13.88 0.82
N ILE A 10 -2.81 12.64 0.92
CA ILE A 10 -2.76 11.86 2.16
C ILE A 10 -1.31 11.97 2.65
N ARG A 11 -1.02 12.49 3.84
CA ARG A 11 0.36 12.59 4.34
C ARG A 11 0.72 11.33 5.12
N SER A 12 2.01 11.01 5.22
CA SER A 12 2.45 9.83 5.99
C SER A 12 2.35 10.01 7.50
N GLU A 13 2.26 11.26 7.96
CA GLU A 13 2.20 11.65 9.37
C GLU A 13 0.75 11.61 9.91
N ASP A 14 -0.24 11.54 9.03
CA ASP A 14 -1.64 11.54 9.43
C ASP A 14 -1.98 10.19 10.08
N THR A 15 -2.62 10.22 11.25
CA THR A 15 -2.99 9.00 12.00
C THR A 15 -3.89 8.05 11.21
N ASP A 16 -4.67 8.57 10.27
CA ASP A 16 -5.59 7.84 9.41
C ASP A 16 -5.06 7.61 7.98
N ALA A 17 -3.78 7.92 7.72
CA ALA A 17 -3.16 7.79 6.40
C ALA A 17 -3.33 6.41 5.78
N VAL A 18 -3.16 5.36 6.59
CA VAL A 18 -3.30 3.96 6.20
C VAL A 18 -4.74 3.67 5.78
N THR A 19 -5.72 4.05 6.62
CA THR A 19 -7.15 3.86 6.38
C THR A 19 -7.61 4.59 5.13
N GLN A 20 -7.23 5.86 4.97
CA GLN A 20 -7.57 6.65 3.78
C GLN A 20 -6.97 6.03 2.51
N LEU A 21 -5.73 5.54 2.57
CA LEU A 21 -5.07 4.93 1.41
C LEU A 21 -5.71 3.59 1.04
N GLN A 22 -6.09 2.77 2.02
CA GLN A 22 -6.85 1.53 1.81
C GLN A 22 -8.20 1.79 1.15
N ALA A 23 -8.96 2.77 1.65
CA ALA A 23 -10.25 3.13 1.06
C ALA A 23 -10.10 3.62 -0.40
N LYS A 24 -9.03 4.38 -0.69
CA LYS A 24 -8.72 4.84 -2.05
C LYS A 24 -8.30 3.70 -2.99
N ILE A 25 -7.56 2.71 -2.49
CA ILE A 25 -7.23 1.49 -3.23
C ILE A 25 -8.51 0.72 -3.55
N ALA A 26 -9.36 0.46 -2.56
CA ALA A 26 -10.62 -0.26 -2.75
C ALA A 26 -11.55 0.43 -3.77
N ALA A 27 -11.64 1.77 -3.73
CA ALA A 27 -12.39 2.53 -4.72
C ALA A 27 -11.81 2.40 -6.13
N ALA A 28 -10.48 2.44 -6.27
CA ALA A 28 -9.80 2.28 -7.55
C ALA A 28 -9.93 0.85 -8.11
N GLU A 29 -9.89 -0.18 -7.26
CA GLU A 29 -10.11 -1.58 -7.62
C GLU A 29 -11.55 -1.83 -8.06
N LYS A 30 -12.53 -1.27 -7.33
CA LYS A 30 -13.94 -1.29 -7.75
C LYS A 30 -14.10 -0.66 -9.14
N LEU A 31 -13.52 0.51 -9.35
CA LEU A 31 -13.55 1.18 -10.66
C LEU A 31 -12.90 0.32 -11.75
N GLN A 32 -11.77 -0.34 -11.47
CA GLN A 32 -11.12 -1.26 -12.41
C GLN A 32 -12.03 -2.42 -12.80
N ALA A 33 -12.71 -3.03 -11.83
CA ALA A 33 -13.65 -4.12 -12.07
C ALA A 33 -14.84 -3.65 -12.91
N THR A 34 -15.43 -2.49 -12.58
CA THR A 34 -16.52 -1.87 -13.33
C THR A 34 -16.12 -1.60 -14.79
N MET A 35 -14.94 -1.02 -15.04
CA MET A 35 -14.46 -0.75 -16.41
C MET A 35 -14.27 -2.04 -17.21
N LYS A 36 -13.69 -3.08 -16.60
CA LYS A 36 -13.49 -4.38 -17.26
C LYS A 36 -14.81 -5.07 -17.60
N ALA A 37 -15.75 -5.09 -16.65
CA ALA A 37 -17.08 -5.67 -16.86
C ALA A 37 -17.85 -4.93 -17.97
N ALA A 38 -17.83 -3.59 -17.95
CA ALA A 38 -18.45 -2.79 -19.00
C ALA A 38 -17.82 -3.09 -20.38
N ASN A 39 -16.49 -3.14 -20.48
CA ASN A 39 -15.80 -3.47 -21.74
C ASN A 39 -16.15 -4.87 -22.25
N GLN A 40 -16.35 -5.83 -21.35
CA GLN A 40 -16.78 -7.18 -21.72
C GLN A 40 -18.20 -7.18 -22.31
N ILE A 41 -19.13 -6.42 -21.72
CA ILE A 41 -20.51 -6.29 -22.22
C ILE A 41 -20.53 -5.59 -23.57
N VAL A 42 -19.82 -4.46 -23.69
CA VAL A 42 -19.76 -3.66 -24.92
C VAL A 42 -19.23 -4.47 -26.11
N ARG A 43 -18.24 -5.33 -25.88
CA ARG A 43 -17.60 -6.17 -26.92
C ARG A 43 -18.37 -7.45 -27.22
N ASN A 44 -19.48 -7.72 -26.54
CA ASN A 44 -20.26 -8.94 -26.77
C ASN A 44 -21.09 -8.82 -28.07
N PRO A 45 -20.83 -9.65 -29.10
CA PRO A 45 -21.53 -9.56 -30.38
C PRO A 45 -22.95 -10.14 -30.33
N ARG A 46 -23.32 -10.84 -29.25
CA ARG A 46 -24.63 -11.52 -29.12
C ARG A 46 -25.73 -10.61 -28.56
N LEU A 47 -25.37 -9.44 -28.04
CA LEU A 47 -26.30 -8.52 -27.40
C LEU A 47 -26.61 -7.36 -28.34
N THR A 48 -27.88 -6.97 -28.38
CA THR A 48 -28.31 -5.70 -28.97
C THR A 48 -27.81 -4.53 -28.13
N ASP A 49 -27.79 -3.34 -28.71
CA ASP A 49 -27.27 -2.16 -28.02
C ASP A 49 -28.12 -1.78 -26.80
N ASP A 50 -29.44 -1.95 -26.85
CA ASP A 50 -30.31 -1.72 -25.70
C ASP A 50 -30.10 -2.77 -24.59
N GLU A 51 -29.84 -4.04 -24.94
CA GLU A 51 -29.48 -5.07 -23.96
C GLU A 51 -28.11 -4.79 -23.30
N LYS A 52 -27.13 -4.30 -24.08
CA LYS A 52 -25.83 -3.88 -23.53
C LYS A 52 -26.01 -2.75 -22.53
N VAL A 53 -26.80 -1.73 -22.87
CA VAL A 53 -27.10 -0.60 -21.96
C VAL A 53 -27.75 -1.11 -20.68
N ALA A 54 -28.78 -1.96 -20.79
CA ALA A 54 -29.45 -2.54 -19.63
C ALA A 54 -28.50 -3.33 -18.73
N GLN A 55 -27.64 -4.17 -19.31
CA GLN A 55 -26.65 -4.95 -18.54
C GLN A 55 -25.56 -4.08 -17.89
N ILE A 56 -25.11 -3.03 -18.58
CA ILE A 56 -24.13 -2.09 -18.02
C ILE A 56 -24.74 -1.33 -16.85
N VAL A 57 -25.99 -0.86 -16.96
CA VAL A 57 -26.68 -0.18 -15.86
C VAL A 57 -26.86 -1.13 -14.68
N ALA A 58 -27.35 -2.36 -14.91
CA ALA A 58 -27.61 -3.32 -13.85
C ALA A 58 -26.33 -3.84 -13.16
N THR A 59 -25.29 -4.16 -13.92
CA THR A 59 -24.08 -4.81 -13.40
C THR A 59 -23.02 -3.81 -12.96
N CYS A 60 -22.84 -2.73 -13.72
CA CYS A 60 -21.79 -1.74 -13.50
C CYS A 60 -22.29 -0.52 -12.70
N GLY A 61 -23.60 -0.37 -12.50
CA GLY A 61 -24.19 0.77 -11.78
C GLY A 61 -23.98 2.11 -12.48
N LEU A 62 -23.67 2.09 -13.78
CA LEU A 62 -23.50 3.29 -14.59
C LEU A 62 -24.86 3.89 -14.94
N ARG A 63 -24.90 5.19 -15.23
CA ARG A 63 -26.10 5.85 -15.75
C ARG A 63 -26.33 5.39 -17.19
N ASP A 64 -27.60 5.36 -17.61
CA ASP A 64 -27.99 5.02 -18.98
C ASP A 64 -27.21 5.84 -20.02
N THR A 65 -27.09 7.16 -19.80
CA THR A 65 -26.31 8.06 -20.65
C THR A 65 -24.85 7.63 -20.78
N SER A 66 -24.20 7.29 -19.67
CA SER A 66 -22.81 6.81 -19.66
C SER A 66 -22.66 5.46 -20.36
N ALA A 67 -23.64 4.57 -20.23
CA ALA A 67 -23.64 3.28 -20.91
C ALA A 67 -23.75 3.45 -22.44
N ARG A 68 -24.60 4.38 -22.91
CA ARG A 68 -24.72 4.69 -24.34
C ARG A 68 -23.46 5.32 -24.93
N GLU A 69 -22.76 6.17 -24.18
CA GLU A 69 -21.47 6.73 -24.61
C GLU A 69 -20.41 5.63 -24.85
N LEU A 70 -20.41 4.56 -24.05
CA LEU A 70 -19.48 3.44 -24.23
C LEU A 70 -19.72 2.64 -25.52
N LEU A 71 -20.91 2.74 -26.10
CA LEU A 71 -21.26 2.13 -27.38
C LEU A 71 -20.93 3.01 -28.58
N LYS A 72 -20.46 4.24 -28.37
CA LYS A 72 -19.94 5.06 -29.46
C LYS A 72 -18.47 4.71 -29.70
N PRO A 73 -18.07 4.50 -30.95
CA PRO A 73 -16.65 4.28 -31.26
C PRO A 73 -15.85 5.54 -30.92
N ASP A 74 -14.66 5.36 -30.36
CA ASP A 74 -13.69 6.42 -30.23
C ASP A 74 -13.09 6.80 -31.60
N PHE A 75 -12.19 7.78 -31.61
CA PHE A 75 -11.50 8.23 -32.85
C PHE A 75 -10.77 7.08 -33.58
N GLY A 76 -10.42 6.00 -32.89
CA GLY A 76 -9.78 4.80 -33.44
C GLY A 76 -10.73 3.63 -33.69
N GLY A 77 -12.05 3.84 -33.65
CA GLY A 77 -13.05 2.79 -33.89
C GLY A 77 -13.24 1.81 -32.72
N ARG A 78 -12.74 2.12 -31.53
CA ARG A 78 -12.79 1.22 -30.36
C ARG A 78 -13.98 1.57 -29.49
N PHE A 79 -14.59 0.54 -28.90
CA PHE A 79 -15.75 0.66 -28.02
C PHE A 79 -15.38 0.39 -26.57
N GLY A 80 -16.12 1.03 -25.66
CA GLY A 80 -15.96 0.92 -24.21
C GLY A 80 -14.97 1.92 -23.61
N PHE A 81 -14.54 1.64 -22.39
CA PHE A 81 -13.49 2.40 -21.73
C PHE A 81 -12.15 2.20 -22.45
N PRO A 82 -11.43 3.30 -22.78
CA PRO A 82 -10.14 3.23 -23.43
C PRO A 82 -9.08 2.48 -22.61
N ASP A 83 -8.19 1.75 -23.30
CA ASP A 83 -7.16 0.91 -22.66
C ASP A 83 -6.20 1.72 -21.77
N TYR A 84 -5.92 2.98 -22.13
CA TYR A 84 -5.08 3.86 -21.33
C TYR A 84 -5.71 4.15 -19.96
N GLN A 85 -7.05 4.21 -19.84
CA GLN A 85 -7.71 4.43 -18.55
C GLN A 85 -7.52 3.22 -17.62
N LEU A 86 -7.70 2.00 -18.14
CA LEU A 86 -7.45 0.77 -17.38
C LEU A 86 -5.97 0.62 -16.98
N THR A 87 -5.06 0.96 -17.89
CA THR A 87 -3.61 0.88 -17.65
C THR A 87 -3.18 1.87 -16.58
N ASN A 88 -3.62 3.13 -16.69
CA ASN A 88 -3.31 4.18 -15.74
C ASN A 88 -3.89 3.88 -14.35
N ASN A 89 -5.14 3.43 -14.28
CA ASN A 89 -5.77 3.07 -13.01
C ASN A 89 -5.04 1.87 -12.36
N GLY A 90 -4.70 0.83 -13.12
CA GLY A 90 -3.90 -0.30 -12.63
C GLY A 90 -2.50 0.11 -12.14
N ALA A 91 -1.83 1.03 -12.84
CA ALA A 91 -0.56 1.58 -12.39
C ALA A 91 -0.69 2.37 -11.07
N ASN A 92 -1.76 3.16 -10.93
CA ASN A 92 -2.04 3.89 -9.70
C ASN A 92 -2.36 2.96 -8.52
N ILE A 93 -3.14 1.89 -8.74
CA ILE A 93 -3.41 0.86 -7.71
C ILE A 93 -2.10 0.28 -7.19
N ARG A 94 -1.22 -0.19 -8.08
CA ARG A 94 0.10 -0.74 -7.70
C ARG A 94 0.95 0.25 -6.92
N ARG A 95 0.98 1.52 -7.36
CA ARG A 95 1.70 2.60 -6.66
C ARG A 95 1.15 2.82 -5.25
N MET A 96 -0.18 2.85 -5.08
CA MET A 96 -0.82 3.03 -3.78
C MET A 96 -0.59 1.81 -2.87
N GLN A 97 -0.66 0.59 -3.40
CA GLN A 97 -0.34 -0.64 -2.66
C GLN A 97 1.12 -0.66 -2.18
N GLN A 98 2.07 -0.26 -3.03
CA GLN A 98 3.48 -0.13 -2.64
C GLN A 98 3.65 0.89 -1.53
N ARG A 99 2.96 2.04 -1.62
CA ARG A 99 2.98 3.06 -0.58
C ARG A 99 2.38 2.54 0.74
N LEU A 100 1.28 1.80 0.68
CA LEU A 100 0.64 1.20 1.86
C LEU A 100 1.60 0.23 2.58
N LYS A 101 2.34 -0.58 1.81
CA LYS A 101 3.38 -1.46 2.35
C LYS A 101 4.50 -0.68 3.05
N GLY A 102 4.94 0.45 2.47
CA GLY A 102 5.91 1.35 3.11
C GLY A 102 5.43 1.83 4.48
N LEU A 103 4.22 2.41 4.52
CA LEU A 103 3.63 2.93 5.76
C LEU A 103 3.46 1.84 6.85
N ALA A 104 3.05 0.63 6.46
CA ALA A 104 2.94 -0.50 7.38
C ALA A 104 4.29 -0.90 7.96
N ASN A 105 5.33 -0.98 7.14
CA ASN A 105 6.70 -1.28 7.57
C ASN A 105 7.24 -0.20 8.51
N GLU A 106 6.92 1.08 8.27
CA GLU A 106 7.32 2.20 9.12
C GLU A 106 6.61 2.20 10.47
N SER A 107 5.31 1.89 10.50
CA SER A 107 4.50 1.87 11.72
C SER A 107 4.94 0.76 12.69
N GLY A 108 5.42 -0.37 12.18
CA GLY A 108 5.91 -1.48 13.00
C GLY A 108 7.29 -1.26 13.62
N ARG A 109 8.00 -0.17 13.29
CA ARG A 109 9.37 0.07 13.76
C ARG A 109 9.41 1.01 14.95
N ALA A 110 9.96 0.52 16.06
CA ALA A 110 10.25 1.33 17.23
C ALA A 110 11.28 2.44 16.92
N SER A 111 11.30 3.47 17.76
CA SER A 111 12.33 4.49 17.70
C SER A 111 13.69 3.89 18.08
N VAL A 112 14.76 4.29 17.41
CA VAL A 112 16.13 3.85 17.75
C VAL A 112 17.12 4.98 17.60
N THR A 113 18.09 5.03 18.50
CA THR A 113 19.21 5.97 18.47
C THR A 113 20.51 5.19 18.32
N LEU A 114 21.32 5.54 17.34
CA LEU A 114 22.57 4.86 16.99
C LEU A 114 23.73 5.87 17.00
N PRO A 115 24.83 5.59 17.73
CA PRO A 115 26.02 6.42 17.67
C PRO A 115 26.80 6.18 16.36
N PHE A 116 27.54 7.19 15.91
CA PHE A 116 28.56 7.06 14.86
C PHE A 116 29.76 7.98 15.17
N ALA A 117 30.84 7.86 14.41
CA ALA A 117 32.00 8.72 14.58
C ALA A 117 31.64 10.19 14.28
N GLY A 118 31.58 11.02 15.32
CA GLY A 118 31.25 12.45 15.22
C GLY A 118 29.77 12.79 15.37
N GLY A 119 28.95 11.88 15.94
CA GLY A 119 27.59 12.20 16.36
C GLY A 119 26.68 11.00 16.58
N ARG A 120 25.38 11.21 16.39
CA ARG A 120 24.35 10.16 16.49
C ARG A 120 23.23 10.32 15.47
N VAL A 121 22.60 9.21 15.10
CA VAL A 121 21.40 9.18 14.26
C VAL A 121 20.22 8.68 15.10
N GLU A 122 19.08 9.33 14.96
CA GLU A 122 17.82 8.95 15.60
C GLU A 122 16.79 8.62 14.51
N ASP A 123 16.24 7.42 14.52
CA ASP A 123 15.01 7.08 13.82
C ASP A 123 13.86 7.26 14.82
N ASN A 124 13.13 8.36 14.73
CA ASN A 124 12.08 8.73 15.67
C ASN A 124 10.69 8.43 15.05
N ALA A 125 10.03 7.41 15.61
CA ALA A 125 8.71 6.97 15.18
C ALA A 125 7.62 8.01 15.48
N GLU A 126 7.63 8.58 16.68
CA GLU A 126 6.62 9.53 17.15
C GLU A 126 6.60 10.81 16.31
N ALA A 127 7.78 11.39 16.07
CA ALA A 127 7.90 12.58 15.22
C ALA A 127 7.87 12.24 13.72
N CYS A 128 7.88 10.96 13.34
CA CYS A 128 8.04 10.50 11.96
C CYS A 128 9.26 11.15 11.26
N ARG A 129 10.41 11.19 11.94
CA ARG A 129 11.65 11.80 11.44
C ARG A 129 12.86 10.89 11.61
N VAL A 130 13.74 10.88 10.62
CA VAL A 130 15.13 10.47 10.81
C VAL A 130 15.95 11.74 11.04
N ARG A 131 16.69 11.79 12.14
CA ARG A 131 17.51 12.94 12.56
C ARG A 131 18.97 12.53 12.67
N ILE A 132 19.87 13.41 12.23
CA ILE A 132 21.31 13.25 12.32
C ILE A 132 21.85 14.42 13.13
N TYR A 133 22.44 14.11 14.26
CA TYR A 133 23.12 15.04 15.14
C TYR A 133 24.63 14.89 14.92
N HIS A 134 25.33 16.01 14.82
CA HIS A 134 26.79 16.04 14.78
C HIS A 134 27.30 16.76 16.03
N ASP A 135 28.37 16.24 16.64
CA ASP A 135 28.95 16.83 17.86
C ASP A 135 29.62 18.19 17.56
N VAL A 136 30.19 18.29 16.36
CA VAL A 136 30.79 19.52 15.81
C VAL A 136 30.20 19.81 14.44
N LYS A 137 30.36 21.05 13.96
CA LYS A 137 29.88 21.43 12.63
C LYS A 137 30.48 20.50 11.56
N PRO A 138 29.65 19.79 10.77
CA PRO A 138 30.15 18.87 9.76
C PRO A 138 30.86 19.61 8.62
N SER A 139 31.76 18.91 7.92
CA SER A 139 32.49 19.47 6.79
C SER A 139 31.55 19.92 5.66
N PRO A 140 31.95 20.88 4.81
CA PRO A 140 31.14 21.31 3.66
C PRO A 140 30.73 20.16 2.73
N GLU A 141 31.59 19.16 2.56
CA GLU A 141 31.29 17.95 1.78
C GLU A 141 30.14 17.14 2.41
N THR A 142 30.19 16.92 3.73
CA THR A 142 29.15 16.20 4.48
C THR A 142 27.83 16.95 4.44
N ILE A 143 27.88 18.29 4.58
CA ILE A 143 26.71 19.17 4.41
C ILE A 143 26.12 19.02 3.00
N GLY A 144 26.97 18.95 1.97
CA GLY A 144 26.55 18.67 0.60
C GLY A 144 25.78 17.36 0.48
N LYS A 145 26.34 16.26 1.02
CA LYS A 145 25.69 14.94 1.04
C LYS A 145 24.34 14.96 1.75
N LEU A 146 24.26 15.61 2.91
CA LEU A 146 23.01 15.77 3.67
C LEU A 146 21.92 16.45 2.82
N LYS A 147 22.26 17.57 2.16
CA LYS A 147 21.32 18.29 1.28
C LYS A 147 20.91 17.47 0.06
N THR A 148 21.86 16.80 -0.62
CA THR A 148 21.57 15.93 -1.76
C THR A 148 20.62 14.79 -1.39
N HIS A 149 20.74 14.27 -0.17
CA HIS A 149 19.86 13.26 0.37
C HIS A 149 18.57 13.82 1.03
N GLY A 150 18.28 15.11 0.88
CA GLY A 150 17.04 15.73 1.34
C GLY A 150 16.93 15.90 2.85
N PHE A 151 18.06 15.90 3.58
CA PHE A 151 18.07 16.32 4.97
C PHE A 151 18.11 17.85 5.06
N HIS A 152 17.26 18.39 5.93
CA HIS A 152 17.16 19.82 6.19
C HIS A 152 17.67 20.16 7.59
N TRP A 153 18.49 21.22 7.67
CA TRP A 153 18.97 21.74 8.95
C TRP A 153 17.79 22.28 9.76
N THR A 154 17.71 21.89 11.04
CA THR A 154 16.70 22.35 11.99
C THR A 154 17.42 23.01 13.17
N PRO A 155 17.54 24.36 13.17
CA PRO A 155 18.29 25.09 14.20
C PRO A 155 17.77 24.84 15.62
N SER A 156 16.44 24.75 15.79
CA SER A 156 15.80 24.55 17.10
C SER A 156 16.16 23.22 17.77
N LEU A 157 16.52 22.20 16.97
CA LEU A 157 16.92 20.89 17.46
C LEU A 157 18.43 20.65 17.31
N GLY A 158 19.16 21.54 16.62
CA GLY A 158 20.58 21.35 16.33
C GLY A 158 20.88 20.12 15.45
N CYS A 159 19.95 19.69 14.59
CA CYS A 159 20.09 18.48 13.81
C CYS A 159 19.70 18.64 12.34
N TRP A 160 20.17 17.72 11.51
CA TRP A 160 19.68 17.53 10.15
C TRP A 160 18.56 16.49 10.17
N GLN A 161 17.40 16.78 9.60
CA GLN A 161 16.27 15.84 9.61
C GLN A 161 15.54 15.75 8.28
N ARG A 162 14.86 14.62 8.07
CA ARG A 162 13.88 14.40 7.01
C ARG A 162 12.77 13.45 7.47
N LEU A 163 11.68 13.39 6.69
CA LEU A 163 10.60 12.44 6.88
C LEU A 163 11.11 11.00 6.98
N ARG A 164 10.60 10.27 7.97
CA ARG A 164 10.88 8.85 8.20
C ARG A 164 10.34 8.02 7.04
N ASN A 165 11.22 7.26 6.40
CA ASN A 165 10.94 6.22 5.40
C ASN A 165 12.21 5.40 5.15
N ASP A 166 12.10 4.30 4.40
CA ASP A 166 13.25 3.44 4.07
C ASP A 166 14.41 4.20 3.40
N SER A 167 14.07 5.15 2.51
CA SER A 167 15.07 6.00 1.84
C SER A 167 15.83 6.90 2.81
N ALA A 168 15.19 7.34 3.91
CA ALA A 168 15.83 8.15 4.93
C ALA A 168 16.88 7.35 5.71
N ARG A 169 16.54 6.12 6.11
CA ARG A 169 17.48 5.19 6.77
C ARG A 169 18.65 4.84 5.85
N TYR A 170 18.37 4.53 4.59
CA TYR A 170 19.41 4.28 3.58
C TYR A 170 20.36 5.48 3.45
N ALA A 171 19.82 6.69 3.29
CA ALA A 171 20.62 7.90 3.18
C ALA A 171 21.45 8.18 4.45
N ALA A 172 20.86 8.00 5.63
CA ALA A 172 21.58 8.12 6.89
C ALA A 172 22.73 7.12 6.98
N THR A 173 22.55 5.85 6.60
CA THR A 173 23.63 4.87 6.51
C THR A 173 24.72 5.30 5.54
N ARG A 174 24.37 5.85 4.37
CA ARG A 174 25.36 6.34 3.39
C ARG A 174 26.20 7.51 3.91
N ILE A 175 25.65 8.35 4.78
CA ILE A 175 26.33 9.53 5.32
C ILE A 175 27.14 9.20 6.57
N THR A 176 26.60 8.35 7.44
CA THR A 176 27.11 8.14 8.81
C THR A 176 27.72 6.76 9.04
N GLY A 177 27.48 5.82 8.14
CA GLY A 177 27.93 4.43 8.28
C GLY A 177 27.14 3.59 9.29
N VAL A 178 26.05 4.13 9.86
CA VAL A 178 25.26 3.38 10.86
C VAL A 178 24.60 2.13 10.26
N SER A 179 24.71 1.03 11.00
CA SER A 179 23.96 -0.20 10.73
C SER A 179 22.69 -0.18 11.57
N TRP A 180 21.55 -0.27 10.89
CA TRP A 180 20.28 -0.24 11.58
C TRP A 180 19.90 -1.63 12.10
N PRO A 181 19.24 -1.73 13.28
CA PRO A 181 18.70 -3.00 13.71
C PRO A 181 17.70 -3.51 12.68
N GLU A 182 17.73 -4.83 12.47
CA GLU A 182 16.71 -5.50 11.70
C GLU A 182 15.36 -5.26 12.37
N ALA A 183 14.33 -4.99 11.57
CA ALA A 183 12.99 -4.88 12.13
C ALA A 183 12.67 -6.24 12.76
N ALA A 184 12.35 -6.27 14.05
CA ALA A 184 11.92 -7.51 14.70
C ALA A 184 10.84 -8.14 13.82
N PRO A 185 10.95 -9.43 13.44
CA PRO A 185 9.92 -10.06 12.64
C PRO A 185 8.60 -9.89 13.39
N ALA A 186 7.63 -9.26 12.73
CA ALA A 186 6.28 -9.18 13.26
C ALA A 186 5.89 -10.60 13.64
N THR A 187 5.78 -10.87 14.95
CA THR A 187 5.42 -12.19 15.44
C THR A 187 4.10 -12.54 14.78
N SER A 188 4.14 -13.48 13.84
CA SER A 188 2.95 -14.00 13.19
C SER A 188 2.22 -14.88 14.21
N ALA A 189 1.62 -14.26 15.23
CA ALA A 189 0.61 -14.88 16.06
C ALA A 189 -0.71 -14.85 15.28
N GLY A 190 -0.76 -15.61 14.18
CA GLY A 190 -2.02 -16.08 13.64
C GLY A 190 -2.57 -17.14 14.61
N PRO A 191 -3.90 -17.20 14.83
CA PRO A 191 -4.47 -18.18 15.75
C PRO A 191 -4.18 -19.58 15.21
N SER A 192 -3.48 -20.38 16.01
CA SER A 192 -3.32 -21.82 15.74
C SER A 192 -4.72 -22.43 15.80
N VAL A 193 -5.31 -22.66 14.62
CA VAL A 193 -6.55 -23.42 14.49
C VAL A 193 -6.24 -24.83 14.96
N ALA A 194 -6.87 -25.19 16.08
CA ALA A 194 -6.86 -26.53 16.65
C ALA A 194 -7.15 -27.56 15.56
N THR A 195 -6.19 -28.44 15.29
CA THR A 195 -6.46 -29.70 14.59
C THR A 195 -6.92 -30.71 15.64
N VAL A 196 -8.23 -30.81 15.81
CA VAL A 196 -8.84 -31.99 16.44
C VAL A 196 -8.73 -33.12 15.42
N ASN A 197 -7.69 -33.94 15.55
CA ASN A 197 -7.62 -35.21 14.83
C ASN A 197 -8.28 -36.30 15.68
N THR A 198 -9.48 -36.66 15.25
CA THR A 198 -10.19 -37.89 15.60
C THR A 198 -9.37 -39.10 15.16
N VAL A 199 -8.96 -39.95 16.10
CA VAL A 199 -8.63 -41.36 15.86
C VAL A 199 -8.75 -42.15 17.16
N ALA A 200 -9.69 -43.09 17.21
CA ALA A 200 -9.51 -44.42 17.81
C ALA A 200 -10.80 -45.25 17.67
N SER A 201 -11.02 -45.81 16.47
CA SER A 201 -11.86 -47.00 16.32
C SER A 201 -10.92 -48.19 16.26
N GLY A 202 -10.94 -49.03 17.30
CA GLY A 202 -10.27 -50.32 17.25
C GLY A 202 -9.92 -50.90 18.61
N THR A 203 -10.82 -51.73 19.15
CA THR A 203 -10.45 -53.02 19.74
C THR A 203 -11.69 -53.86 19.90
N GLY A 204 -11.87 -54.81 18.97
CA GLY A 204 -12.74 -55.96 19.20
C GLY A 204 -12.05 -56.91 20.17
N VAL A 205 -12.75 -57.28 21.24
CA VAL A 205 -12.40 -58.42 22.08
C VAL A 205 -13.51 -59.45 21.94
N ARG A 206 -13.16 -60.57 21.32
CA ARG A 206 -13.92 -61.82 21.35
C ARG A 206 -13.59 -62.56 22.66
N SER A 207 -14.61 -62.84 23.46
CA SER A 207 -14.70 -63.96 24.40
C SER A 207 -16.16 -63.95 24.88
N GLY A 208 -17.04 -64.91 24.65
CA GLY A 208 -16.91 -66.36 24.57
C GLY A 208 -17.89 -66.91 25.61
N TYR A 209 -18.96 -67.59 25.20
CA TYR A 209 -19.64 -68.61 25.99
C TYR A 209 -20.50 -69.47 25.05
N ALA A 210 -20.14 -70.75 24.98
CA ALA A 210 -20.97 -71.81 24.44
C ALA A 210 -21.45 -72.66 25.61
N ALA A 211 -22.72 -73.07 25.52
CA ALA A 211 -23.46 -74.13 26.21
C ALA A 211 -24.79 -73.59 26.77
#